data_AF-A0A836PLL8-F1
#
_entry.id   AF-A0A836PLL8-F1
#
_cell.length_a   1.000
_cell.length_b   1.000
_cell.length_c   1.000
_cell.angle_alpha   90.00
_cell.angle_beta   90.00
_cell.angle_gamma   90.00
#
_symmetry.space_group_name_H-M   'P 1'
#
loop_
_entity.id
_entity.type
_entity.pdbx_description
1 polymer ?
#
loop_
_entity_poly.entity_id
_entity_poly.type
_entity_poly.pdbx_seq_one_letter_code
_entity_poly.pdbx_strand_id
1 'polypeptide(L)'
;MTSLFVMPRTDVGSGVKPPDGAKLEFFELDGATNKDTYTTKAATVANSNPVIANAVGLFQAIYITGDYLVTLTDKDDNQIFGLEPIFEFATVTDNAFVRNIDTLSIAIASNDIADGDTLKIKERETDKGGGGDWSVVLASSVVIDGIFFVQCTGIASLALSIRDVKNINQLGGFADGTTDIASLVSAAAAKGNINQLDFPFGVSGYVINTPVTISNLTCVFNGDSQLVGTATLEDLNGIQINNGIYSGYVFSPEIRGKQIEIISGTIRAQLDQDVLSFTSSGTVGTVNQVAHDYSTGDYIYISGASDFKFLGTFQIQTVVDVDNYTVVVDSSGATAATGTIVAKKPGLWEWIKDGDHEPLGVVDTVPVTTDITGIGLTINFLKTYTKVLTMIVVPDEQIAPAHGMSIGASLSLGAMQIRASVDKTISARVLWNGADWQVTPDPDQGKIFTDLITLSGGNLTVPHSFCPGRAVICMPDSGGGTVGQPYLPLMKSPLDDQFIINFTDVIDGSFVTTSTEDTRMSFSVVKNFSGLIYFDGRDRSGEIGMQFGNIWFFGIMQV
;
A
#
# COMPACT_ATOMS: atom_id res chain seq x y z
N MET A 1 56.71 14.19 28.01
CA MET A 1 56.91 12.74 28.18
C MET A 1 57.73 12.28 27.01
N THR A 2 58.75 11.43 27.15
CA THR A 2 59.55 11.01 25.98
C THR A 2 58.83 9.90 25.20
N SER A 3 58.87 9.95 23.87
CA SER A 3 58.44 8.83 23.01
C SER A 3 59.64 8.00 22.52
N LEU A 4 59.46 6.68 22.35
CA LEU A 4 60.46 5.85 21.67
C LEU A 4 60.39 6.17 20.18
N PHE A 5 61.51 6.61 19.60
CA PHE A 5 61.62 6.89 18.19
C PHE A 5 61.39 5.62 17.37
N VAL A 6 60.45 5.68 16.43
CA VAL A 6 60.20 4.65 15.42
C VAL A 6 60.38 5.31 14.06
N MET A 7 61.22 4.72 13.21
CA MET A 7 61.53 5.30 11.91
C MET A 7 60.28 5.32 11.01
N PRO A 8 59.88 6.48 10.44
CA PRO A 8 58.73 6.55 9.54
C PRO A 8 58.98 5.71 8.28
N ARG A 9 58.10 4.72 8.02
CA ARG A 9 58.00 3.96 6.75
C ARG A 9 59.18 3.07 6.33
N THR A 10 59.92 2.49 7.26
CA THR A 10 60.67 1.24 6.99
C THR A 10 60.08 0.11 7.83
N ASP A 11 59.44 -0.84 7.15
CA ASP A 11 58.77 -2.01 7.73
C ASP A 11 59.62 -2.70 8.81
N VAL A 12 59.13 -2.69 10.05
CA VAL A 12 59.66 -3.44 11.21
C VAL A 12 59.12 -4.87 11.28
N GLY A 13 58.81 -5.47 10.13
CA GLY A 13 58.20 -6.80 9.97
C GLY A 13 59.00 -7.82 9.14
N SER A 14 59.78 -7.44 8.10
CA SER A 14 60.85 -8.31 7.54
C SER A 14 61.84 -7.70 6.51
N GLY A 15 61.90 -6.39 6.19
CA GLY A 15 63.00 -5.93 5.31
C GLY A 15 63.07 -4.49 4.78
N VAL A 16 63.66 -3.57 5.56
CA VAL A 16 64.81 -2.72 5.17
C VAL A 16 65.63 -2.46 6.44
N LYS A 17 66.81 -3.06 6.60
CA LYS A 17 67.76 -2.70 7.67
C LYS A 17 68.72 -1.63 7.13
N PRO A 18 68.97 -0.53 7.85
CA PRO A 18 70.07 0.37 7.53
C PRO A 18 71.40 -0.40 7.41
N PRO A 19 72.34 0.03 6.56
CA PRO A 19 73.66 -0.60 6.51
C PRO A 19 74.41 -0.47 7.85
N ASP A 20 75.42 -1.32 8.07
CA ASP A 20 76.36 -1.15 9.18
C ASP A 20 76.94 0.26 9.17
N GLY A 21 76.97 0.90 10.35
CA GLY A 21 77.48 2.25 10.52
C GLY A 21 76.58 3.36 9.96
N ALA A 22 75.34 3.07 9.56
CA ALA A 22 74.36 4.10 9.23
C ALA A 22 74.16 5.07 10.40
N LYS A 23 73.86 6.33 10.09
CA LYS A 23 73.82 7.44 11.05
C LYS A 23 72.44 8.10 11.03
N LEU A 24 71.81 8.21 12.20
CA LEU A 24 70.61 9.02 12.38
C LEU A 24 70.97 10.35 13.03
N GLU A 25 70.75 11.44 12.30
CA GLU A 25 70.90 12.80 12.77
C GLU A 25 69.54 13.40 13.14
N PHE A 26 69.50 14.08 14.26
CA PHE A 26 68.29 14.64 14.85
C PHE A 26 68.44 16.15 15.01
N PHE A 27 67.51 16.92 14.46
CA PHE A 27 67.55 18.38 14.46
C PHE A 27 66.30 18.97 15.10
N GLU A 28 66.40 20.21 15.55
CA GLU A 28 65.24 21.08 15.73
C GLU A 28 64.50 21.26 14.39
N LEU A 29 63.26 21.78 14.43
CA LEU A 29 62.46 22.01 13.23
C LEU A 29 63.06 23.04 12.25
N ASP A 30 64.16 23.69 12.63
CA ASP A 30 64.95 24.57 11.74
C ASP A 30 65.84 23.79 10.75
N GLY A 31 66.05 22.48 10.98
CA GLY A 31 66.86 21.60 10.14
C GLY A 31 68.37 21.84 10.23
N ALA A 32 68.83 22.66 11.19
CA ALA A 32 70.23 23.08 11.30
C ALA A 32 70.81 22.84 12.71
N THR A 33 69.98 22.96 13.75
CA THR A 33 70.43 22.83 15.14
C THR A 33 70.29 21.38 15.60
N ASN A 34 71.40 20.72 15.94
CA ASN A 34 71.36 19.36 16.50
C ASN A 34 70.53 19.34 17.79
N LYS A 35 69.61 18.38 17.88
CA LYS A 35 68.74 18.19 19.04
C LYS A 35 69.07 16.89 19.75
N ASP A 36 69.12 16.95 21.07
CA ASP A 36 69.44 15.79 21.89
C ASP A 36 68.35 14.71 21.76
N THR A 37 68.77 13.45 21.69
CA THR A 37 67.92 12.27 21.90
C THR A 37 68.49 11.48 23.08
N TYR A 38 67.76 10.50 23.61
CA TYR A 38 68.12 9.87 24.88
C TYR A 38 68.14 8.34 24.83
N THR A 39 69.00 7.72 25.64
CA THR A 39 69.12 6.25 25.76
C THR A 39 68.01 5.62 26.61
N THR A 40 67.30 6.41 27.42
CA THR A 40 66.25 5.94 28.34
C THR A 40 65.02 6.84 28.30
N LYS A 41 63.86 6.27 28.66
CA LYS A 41 62.57 6.98 28.73
C LYS A 41 62.54 8.16 29.72
N ALA A 42 63.50 8.25 30.63
CA ALA A 42 63.57 9.37 31.56
C ALA A 42 64.21 10.63 30.95
N ALA A 43 64.76 10.54 29.72
CA ALA A 43 65.54 11.59 29.08
C ALA A 43 66.69 12.15 29.94
N THR A 44 67.38 11.28 30.69
CA THR A 44 68.47 11.69 31.59
C THR A 44 69.87 11.52 31.01
N VAL A 45 70.01 10.67 29.97
CA VAL A 45 71.30 10.37 29.35
C VAL A 45 71.17 10.50 27.84
N ALA A 46 71.76 11.57 27.29
CA ALA A 46 71.72 11.87 25.87
C ALA A 46 72.51 10.82 25.05
N ASN A 47 72.00 10.49 23.86
CA ASN A 47 72.76 9.78 22.83
C ASN A 47 73.78 10.74 22.19
N SER A 48 74.80 10.19 21.54
CA SER A 48 75.55 10.96 20.55
C SER A 48 74.65 11.33 19.37
N ASN A 49 74.91 12.47 18.73
CA ASN A 49 74.22 12.88 17.50
C ASN A 49 75.29 13.13 16.41
N PRO A 50 75.38 12.27 15.37
CA PRO A 50 74.45 11.19 15.02
C PRO A 50 74.45 9.98 15.99
N VAL A 51 73.31 9.28 16.01
CA VAL A 51 73.21 7.93 16.59
C VAL A 51 73.65 6.93 15.53
N ILE A 52 74.64 6.10 15.83
CA ILE A 52 75.26 5.19 14.85
C ILE A 52 74.70 3.78 15.03
N ALA A 53 74.28 3.13 13.94
CA ALA A 53 73.86 1.74 13.92
C ALA A 53 75.05 0.80 14.12
N ASN A 54 74.82 -0.33 14.79
CA ASN A 54 75.83 -1.36 14.97
C ASN A 54 76.09 -2.18 13.69
N ALA A 55 76.99 -3.17 13.77
CA ALA A 55 77.37 -4.10 12.70
C ALA A 55 76.21 -4.83 12.00
N VAL A 56 75.02 -4.86 12.59
CA VAL A 56 73.82 -5.54 12.06
C VAL A 56 72.76 -4.52 11.59
N GLY A 57 73.08 -3.22 11.58
CA GLY A 57 72.16 -2.16 11.18
C GLY A 57 71.11 -1.81 12.25
N LEU A 58 71.38 -2.13 13.52
CA LEU A 58 70.47 -1.81 14.63
C LEU A 58 70.97 -0.58 15.38
N PHE A 59 70.10 0.41 15.56
CA PHE A 59 70.32 1.52 16.47
C PHE A 59 70.03 1.08 17.91
N GLN A 60 70.71 1.71 18.87
CA GLN A 60 70.31 1.62 20.28
C GLN A 60 68.93 2.28 20.50
N ALA A 61 68.33 2.11 21.67
CA ALA A 61 67.06 2.77 21.97
C ALA A 61 67.24 4.30 21.90
N ILE A 62 66.37 4.96 21.12
CA ILE A 62 66.37 6.41 20.94
C ILE A 62 65.03 6.93 21.46
N TYR A 63 65.07 7.71 22.53
CA TYR A 63 63.91 8.42 23.05
C TYR A 63 64.01 9.89 22.66
N ILE A 64 62.91 10.50 22.24
CA ILE A 64 62.83 11.90 21.81
C ILE A 64 61.93 12.71 22.75
N THR A 65 62.08 14.05 22.77
CA THR A 65 61.22 14.99 23.51
C THR A 65 60.84 16.20 22.65
N GLY A 66 59.57 16.36 22.30
CA GLY A 66 59.07 17.34 21.33
C GLY A 66 59.32 16.93 19.89
N ASP A 67 59.16 17.88 18.97
CA ASP A 67 59.24 17.61 17.53
C ASP A 67 60.67 17.71 17.00
N TYR A 68 61.00 16.86 16.03
CA TYR A 68 62.32 16.73 15.43
C TYR A 68 62.25 16.77 13.91
N LEU A 69 63.33 17.16 13.26
CA LEU A 69 63.65 16.72 11.90
C LEU A 69 64.68 15.61 11.97
N VAL A 70 64.54 14.57 11.15
CA VAL A 70 65.47 13.42 11.17
C VAL A 70 66.05 13.16 9.79
N THR A 71 67.35 12.88 9.75
CA THR A 71 68.09 12.47 8.57
C THR A 71 68.80 11.14 8.82
N LEU A 72 68.65 10.19 7.91
CA LEU A 72 69.41 8.95 7.86
C LEU A 72 70.45 9.05 6.73
N THR A 73 71.72 8.89 7.07
CA THR A 73 72.81 8.69 6.11
C THR A 73 73.41 7.29 6.24
N ASP A 74 74.08 6.82 5.19
CA ASP A 74 74.94 5.63 5.28
C ASP A 74 76.26 5.96 6.02
N LYS A 75 77.13 4.96 6.20
CA LYS A 75 78.42 5.13 6.87
C LYS A 75 79.37 6.13 6.19
N ASP A 76 79.16 6.36 4.89
CA ASP A 76 79.95 7.22 4.01
C ASP A 76 79.29 8.60 3.83
N ASP A 77 78.31 8.95 4.67
CA ASP A 77 77.57 10.22 4.72
C ASP A 77 76.66 10.50 3.51
N ASN A 78 76.28 9.48 2.74
CA ASN A 78 75.26 9.64 1.70
C ASN A 78 73.86 9.58 2.32
N GLN A 79 73.03 10.57 2.03
CA GLN A 79 71.65 10.64 2.52
C GLN A 79 70.77 9.52 1.91
N ILE A 80 70.16 8.72 2.79
CA ILE A 80 69.17 7.68 2.45
C ILE A 80 67.75 8.24 2.62
N PHE A 81 67.54 9.03 3.66
CA PHE A 81 66.26 9.63 4.05
C PHE A 81 66.56 10.92 4.80
N GLY A 82 65.78 12.00 4.68
CA GLY A 82 66.00 13.12 5.59
C GLY A 82 65.11 14.33 5.49
N LEU A 83 65.25 15.18 6.51
CA LEU A 83 64.43 16.38 6.77
C LEU A 83 62.92 16.10 6.83
N GLU A 84 62.53 14.88 7.23
CA GLU A 84 61.13 14.61 7.52
C GLU A 84 60.81 15.01 8.97
N PRO A 85 59.73 15.78 9.19
CA PRO A 85 59.31 16.13 10.53
C PRO A 85 58.74 14.91 11.23
N ILE A 86 59.30 14.63 12.40
CA ILE A 86 58.86 13.60 13.31
C ILE A 86 58.31 14.32 14.50
N PHE A 87 57.00 14.49 14.46
CA PHE A 87 56.27 14.99 15.60
C PHE A 87 56.39 13.95 16.70
N GLU A 88 56.77 14.38 17.90
CA GLU A 88 56.60 13.49 19.05
C GLU A 88 55.13 13.13 19.03
N PHE A 89 54.84 11.84 18.83
CA PHE A 89 53.52 11.34 19.15
C PHE A 89 53.40 11.67 20.62
N ALA A 90 52.71 12.76 20.91
CA ALA A 90 52.00 12.90 22.15
C ALA A 90 51.24 11.59 22.22
N THR A 91 51.78 10.65 22.99
CA THR A 91 50.93 9.70 23.68
C THR A 91 50.10 10.65 24.49
N VAL A 92 48.98 11.09 23.88
CA VAL A 92 47.87 11.69 24.58
C VAL A 92 47.73 10.71 25.72
N THR A 93 48.12 11.15 26.91
CA THR A 93 47.92 10.39 28.13
C THR A 93 46.44 10.09 28.11
N ASP A 94 46.09 8.90 27.64
CA ASP A 94 44.81 8.18 27.63
C ASP A 94 43.56 8.98 28.03
N ASN A 95 43.38 10.15 27.42
CA ASN A 95 42.31 11.10 27.72
C ASN A 95 41.47 11.38 26.48
N ALA A 96 41.52 10.54 25.45
CA ALA A 96 40.26 10.27 24.76
C ALA A 96 39.47 9.39 25.74
N PHE A 97 38.92 9.99 26.81
CA PHE A 97 38.05 9.25 27.69
C PHE A 97 36.88 8.85 26.82
N VAL A 98 36.78 7.56 26.51
CA VAL A 98 35.54 7.02 25.96
C VAL A 98 34.53 7.10 27.09
N ARG A 99 33.76 8.18 27.13
CA ARG A 99 32.74 8.41 28.14
C ARG A 99 31.45 7.79 27.66
N ASN A 100 30.85 6.93 28.47
CA ASN A 100 29.50 6.46 28.22
C ASN A 100 28.53 7.47 28.86
N ILE A 101 27.63 8.03 28.06
CA ILE A 101 26.65 9.03 28.50
C ILE A 101 25.27 8.55 28.07
N ASP A 102 24.27 8.66 28.93
CA ASP A 102 22.93 8.13 28.64
C ASP A 102 22.25 8.89 27.49
N THR A 103 22.28 10.22 27.51
CA THR A 103 21.59 11.04 26.50
C THR A 103 22.44 12.17 25.93
N LEU A 104 22.09 12.61 24.72
CA LEU A 104 22.74 13.76 24.07
C LEU A 104 22.61 15.05 24.90
N SER A 105 21.46 15.27 25.57
CA SER A 105 21.26 16.43 26.44
C SER A 105 22.22 16.47 27.63
N ILE A 106 22.52 15.31 28.24
CA ILE A 106 23.51 15.20 29.31
C ILE A 106 24.92 15.51 28.77
N ALA A 107 25.25 15.00 27.58
CA ALA A 107 26.55 15.25 26.96
C ALA A 107 26.77 16.75 26.67
N ILE A 108 25.76 17.43 26.11
CA ILE A 108 25.79 18.87 25.80
C ILE A 108 25.97 19.71 27.08
N ALA A 109 25.32 19.32 28.17
CA ALA A 109 25.36 20.04 29.45
C ALA A 109 26.60 19.71 30.29
N SER A 110 27.44 18.76 29.87
CA SER A 110 28.59 18.30 30.65
C SER A 110 29.68 19.38 30.76
N ASN A 111 30.18 19.58 31.98
CA ASN A 111 31.37 20.39 32.26
C ASN A 111 32.65 19.53 32.35
N ASP A 112 32.52 18.22 32.18
CA ASP A 112 33.59 17.24 32.40
C ASP A 112 34.12 16.65 31.09
N ILE A 113 33.84 17.29 29.94
CA ILE A 113 34.33 16.90 28.63
C ILE A 113 35.42 17.87 28.15
N ALA A 114 36.35 17.37 27.33
CA ALA A 114 37.41 18.19 26.73
C ALA A 114 37.49 17.96 25.22
N ASP A 115 38.07 18.92 24.49
CA ASP A 115 38.40 18.75 23.07
C ASP A 115 39.22 17.47 22.85
N GLY A 116 38.80 16.65 21.88
CA GLY A 116 39.38 15.33 21.60
C GLY A 116 38.73 14.15 22.35
N ASP A 117 37.83 14.38 23.31
CA ASP A 117 37.08 13.30 23.96
C ASP A 117 36.22 12.51 22.94
N THR A 118 35.98 11.23 23.24
CA THR A 118 35.04 10.39 22.50
C THR A 118 33.86 10.05 23.40
N LEU A 119 32.64 10.35 22.98
CA LEU A 119 31.44 10.05 23.76
C LEU A 119 30.66 8.91 23.10
N LYS A 120 30.33 7.89 23.88
CA LYS A 120 29.38 6.83 23.52
C LYS A 120 28.04 7.20 24.14
N ILE A 121 27.21 7.85 23.34
CA ILE A 121 25.90 8.29 23.77
C ILE A 121 24.91 7.15 23.53
N LYS A 122 24.16 6.73 24.56
CA LYS A 122 23.21 5.61 24.44
C LYS A 122 21.97 6.02 23.63
N GLU A 123 21.45 7.22 23.87
CA GLU A 123 20.20 7.70 23.26
C GLU A 123 20.33 9.17 22.83
N ARG A 124 19.75 9.53 21.69
CA ARG A 124 19.67 10.93 21.26
C ARG A 124 18.64 11.68 22.10
N GLU A 125 17.48 11.08 22.30
CA GLU A 125 16.44 11.49 23.23
C GLU A 125 16.10 10.34 24.18
N THR A 126 15.75 10.67 25.43
CA THR A 126 15.40 9.69 26.46
C THR A 126 14.33 8.72 25.97
N ASP A 127 14.61 7.42 26.08
CA ASP A 127 13.76 6.29 25.70
C ASP A 127 13.46 6.17 24.20
N LYS A 128 14.11 6.95 23.33
CA LYS A 128 13.87 6.92 21.87
C LYS A 128 15.03 6.32 21.05
N GLY A 129 16.08 5.85 21.72
CA GLY A 129 17.27 5.30 21.07
C GLY A 129 18.05 6.36 20.27
N GLY A 130 18.71 5.97 19.19
CA GLY A 130 19.42 6.92 18.33
C GLY A 130 20.72 7.48 18.89
N GLY A 131 21.28 6.88 19.93
CA GLY A 131 22.63 7.22 20.39
C GLY A 131 23.70 6.95 19.34
N GLY A 132 24.96 7.23 19.65
CA GLY A 132 26.04 6.99 18.70
C GLY A 132 27.41 7.31 19.29
N ASP A 133 28.41 7.19 18.41
CA ASP A 133 29.77 7.58 18.70
C ASP A 133 29.99 9.03 18.28
N TRP A 134 30.27 9.90 19.26
CA TRP A 134 30.50 11.32 19.09
C TRP A 134 31.92 11.69 19.44
N SER A 135 32.44 12.73 18.80
CA SER A 135 33.70 13.39 19.13
C SER A 135 33.45 14.77 19.68
N VAL A 136 34.18 15.15 20.72
CA VAL A 136 34.19 16.52 21.22
C VAL A 136 35.22 17.30 20.41
N VAL A 137 34.80 18.38 19.79
CA VAL A 137 35.63 19.25 18.95
C VAL A 137 35.50 20.71 19.40
N LEU A 138 36.46 21.56 19.06
CA LEU A 138 36.30 23.00 19.23
C LEU A 138 35.11 23.51 18.42
N ALA A 139 34.20 24.26 19.05
CA ALA A 139 33.03 24.82 18.37
C ALA A 139 33.41 25.76 17.22
N SER A 140 34.59 26.39 17.28
CA SER A 140 35.11 27.26 16.22
C SER A 140 35.61 26.53 14.97
N SER A 141 35.79 25.20 15.00
CA SER A 141 36.27 24.42 13.85
C SER A 141 35.15 23.82 13.00
N VAL A 142 33.88 23.98 13.42
CA VAL A 142 32.71 23.37 12.79
C VAL A 142 31.57 24.38 12.64
N VAL A 143 30.59 24.07 11.79
CA VAL A 143 29.36 24.85 11.67
C VAL A 143 28.27 24.15 12.46
N ILE A 144 27.79 24.79 13.53
CA ILE A 144 26.73 24.23 14.38
C ILE A 144 25.41 24.18 13.60
N ASP A 145 24.87 22.98 13.43
CA ASP A 145 23.60 22.72 12.75
C ASP A 145 22.55 22.09 13.68
N GLY A 146 22.93 21.78 14.92
CA GLY A 146 22.08 21.12 15.91
C GLY A 146 21.86 19.62 15.65
N ILE A 147 22.48 19.05 14.61
CA ILE A 147 22.23 17.69 14.14
C ILE A 147 23.49 16.86 14.08
N PHE A 148 24.43 17.23 13.20
CA PHE A 148 25.75 16.61 13.10
C PHE A 148 26.74 17.28 14.04
N PHE A 149 26.59 18.59 14.22
CA PHE A 149 27.38 19.41 15.11
C PHE A 149 26.47 20.12 16.11
N VAL A 150 26.56 19.70 17.37
CA VAL A 150 25.71 20.24 18.45
C VAL A 150 26.56 21.02 19.43
N GLN A 151 26.25 22.30 19.61
CA GLN A 151 26.96 23.20 20.53
C GLN A 151 26.82 22.71 21.98
N CYS A 152 27.93 22.55 22.70
CA CYS A 152 27.89 22.25 24.13
C CYS A 152 27.47 23.48 24.93
N THR A 153 26.59 23.31 25.91
CA THR A 153 26.15 24.37 26.83
C THR A 153 26.96 24.37 28.13
N GLY A 154 27.48 23.22 28.57
CA GLY A 154 28.38 23.16 29.73
C GLY A 154 29.69 23.89 29.47
N ILE A 155 30.25 23.73 28.27
CA ILE A 155 31.48 24.41 27.84
C ILE A 155 31.25 25.00 26.44
N ALA A 156 30.92 26.29 26.37
CA ALA A 156 30.52 26.97 25.14
C ALA A 156 31.61 27.01 24.03
N SER A 157 32.87 26.71 24.34
CA SER A 157 33.93 26.60 23.33
C SER A 157 33.98 25.24 22.63
N LEU A 158 33.15 24.27 23.03
CA LEU A 158 33.13 22.90 22.49
C LEU A 158 31.83 22.59 21.76
N ALA A 159 31.90 21.66 20.82
CA ALA A 159 30.77 21.08 20.12
C ALA A 159 30.91 19.56 20.05
N LEU A 160 29.80 18.86 19.87
CA LEU A 160 29.75 17.43 19.65
C LEU A 160 29.57 17.15 18.16
N SER A 161 30.46 16.34 17.59
CA SER A 161 30.42 15.86 16.21
C SER A 161 30.07 14.38 16.16
N ILE A 162 28.98 13.99 15.52
CA ILE A 162 28.68 12.56 15.30
C ILE A 162 29.65 11.98 14.25
N ARG A 163 30.23 10.80 14.51
CA ARG A 163 31.24 10.21 13.60
C ARG A 163 30.68 9.32 12.51
N ASP A 164 29.64 8.55 12.82
CA ASP A 164 29.07 7.55 11.93
C ASP A 164 27.55 7.49 12.13
N VAL A 165 26.82 7.78 11.06
CA VAL A 165 25.36 7.81 11.04
C VAL A 165 24.87 6.57 10.32
N LYS A 166 24.27 5.67 11.09
CA LYS A 166 23.77 4.36 10.67
C LYS A 166 22.25 4.33 10.52
N ASN A 167 21.53 5.10 11.32
CA ASN A 167 20.07 5.13 11.28
C ASN A 167 19.49 6.52 11.56
N ILE A 168 18.22 6.71 11.21
CA ILE A 168 17.52 7.99 11.32
C ILE A 168 17.33 8.47 12.77
N ASN A 169 17.27 7.55 13.75
CA ASN A 169 17.17 7.93 15.17
C ASN A 169 18.41 8.69 15.63
N GLN A 170 19.56 8.42 15.01
CA GLN A 170 20.79 9.20 15.25
C GLN A 170 20.74 10.61 14.72
N LEU A 171 19.74 10.96 13.93
CA LEU A 171 19.47 12.31 13.42
C LEU A 171 18.23 12.94 14.06
N GLY A 172 17.61 12.25 15.02
CA GLY A 172 16.44 12.73 15.76
C GLY A 172 15.10 12.38 15.11
N GLY A 173 15.06 11.43 14.16
CA GLY A 173 13.79 10.88 13.68
C GLY A 173 13.34 9.74 14.58
N PHE A 174 12.07 9.73 15.00
CA PHE A 174 11.53 8.73 15.90
C PHE A 174 10.18 8.25 15.37
N ALA A 175 9.94 6.93 15.39
CA ALA A 175 8.67 6.36 14.93
C ALA A 175 7.52 6.59 15.93
N ASP A 176 7.27 7.83 16.35
CA ASP A 176 6.26 8.18 17.36
C ASP A 176 4.92 8.63 16.75
N GLY A 177 4.78 8.52 15.42
CA GLY A 177 3.57 8.92 14.70
C GLY A 177 3.48 10.42 14.47
N THR A 178 4.51 11.19 14.83
CA THR A 178 4.62 12.62 14.54
C THR A 178 5.61 12.89 13.41
N THR A 179 5.69 14.15 12.96
CA THR A 179 6.43 14.51 11.75
C THR A 179 7.94 14.53 11.99
N ASP A 180 8.67 13.60 11.35
CA ASP A 180 10.13 13.40 11.46
C ASP A 180 10.97 14.15 10.42
N ILE A 181 10.35 15.12 9.75
CA ILE A 181 10.89 15.75 8.53
C ILE A 181 12.20 16.50 8.77
N ALA A 182 12.36 17.13 9.92
CA ALA A 182 13.58 17.88 10.23
C ALA A 182 14.83 16.97 10.23
N SER A 183 14.67 15.72 10.65
CA SER A 183 15.72 14.70 10.74
C SER A 183 16.13 14.18 9.36
N LEU A 184 15.16 14.02 8.46
CA LEU A 184 15.34 13.58 7.06
C LEU A 184 15.93 14.66 6.15
N VAL A 185 15.44 15.90 6.25
CA VAL A 185 15.98 17.04 5.48
C VAL A 185 17.46 17.27 5.84
N SER A 186 17.81 17.02 7.09
CA SER A 186 19.18 17.17 7.59
C SER A 186 20.07 15.99 7.20
N ALA A 187 19.54 14.77 7.16
CA ALA A 187 20.21 13.61 6.56
C ALA A 187 20.57 13.87 5.08
N ALA A 188 19.65 14.47 4.32
CA ALA A 188 19.83 14.81 2.91
C ALA A 188 20.80 16.00 2.69
N ALA A 189 20.90 16.92 3.65
CA ALA A 189 21.81 18.06 3.60
C ALA A 189 23.27 17.68 3.91
N ALA A 190 23.51 16.59 4.63
CA ALA A 190 24.85 16.02 4.88
C ALA A 190 25.42 15.30 3.64
N LYS A 191 25.65 16.07 2.58
CA LYS A 191 26.21 15.58 1.32
C LYS A 191 27.58 14.94 1.54
N GLY A 192 27.69 13.67 1.15
CA GLY A 192 28.96 12.98 0.89
C GLY A 192 29.30 11.77 1.77
N ASN A 193 28.62 11.58 2.91
CA ASN A 193 29.03 10.57 3.90
C ASN A 193 27.99 9.47 4.19
N ILE A 194 26.74 9.59 3.74
CA ILE A 194 25.69 8.60 3.98
C ILE A 194 25.29 7.97 2.64
N ASN A 195 25.82 6.78 2.35
CA ASN A 195 25.46 6.02 1.14
C ASN A 195 24.18 5.18 1.32
N GLN A 196 23.78 4.94 2.58
CA GLN A 196 22.63 4.15 2.97
C GLN A 196 22.10 4.66 4.30
N LEU A 197 20.80 4.92 4.38
CA LEU A 197 20.11 5.26 5.62
C LEU A 197 19.15 4.14 5.96
N ASP A 198 19.38 3.45 7.08
CA ASP A 198 18.53 2.37 7.54
C ASP A 198 17.42 2.91 8.47
N PHE A 199 16.20 2.44 8.22
CA PHE A 199 15.07 2.60 9.13
C PHE A 199 14.98 1.35 10.01
N PRO A 200 15.12 1.45 11.34
CA PRO A 200 15.10 0.28 12.20
C PRO A 200 13.73 -0.41 12.20
N PHE A 201 13.75 -1.75 12.22
CA PHE A 201 12.57 -2.64 12.16
C PHE A 201 11.52 -2.33 13.25
N GLY A 202 10.23 -2.39 12.87
CA GLY A 202 9.16 -2.81 13.79
C GLY A 202 8.18 -1.75 14.29
N VAL A 203 8.06 -0.57 13.67
CA VAL A 203 7.14 0.48 14.16
C VAL A 203 6.50 1.25 13.02
N SER A 204 5.20 1.05 12.84
CA SER A 204 4.31 2.03 12.18
C SER A 204 4.43 3.34 12.96
N GLY A 205 5.00 4.40 12.35
CA GLY A 205 5.16 5.66 13.09
C GLY A 205 6.11 6.71 12.52
N TYR A 206 6.97 6.40 11.54
CA TYR A 206 7.72 7.46 10.86
C TYR A 206 6.80 8.20 9.89
N VAL A 207 6.52 9.48 10.14
CA VAL A 207 5.58 10.25 9.33
C VAL A 207 6.32 11.34 8.53
N ILE A 208 6.27 11.23 7.20
CA ILE A 208 6.86 12.19 6.26
C ILE A 208 5.72 12.92 5.54
N ASN A 209 5.28 14.05 6.08
CA ASN A 209 4.12 14.80 5.61
C ASN A 209 4.41 15.90 4.55
N THR A 210 5.66 16.04 4.10
CA THR A 210 6.05 17.02 3.08
C THR A 210 7.02 16.38 2.10
N PRO A 211 6.87 16.61 0.79
CA PRO A 211 7.81 16.13 -0.22
C PRO A 211 9.22 16.62 0.07
N VAL A 212 10.19 15.71 0.15
CA VAL A 212 11.61 16.02 0.27
C VAL A 212 12.31 15.45 -0.96
N THR A 213 12.81 16.31 -1.83
CA THR A 213 13.59 15.88 -2.99
C THR A 213 14.98 15.44 -2.53
N ILE A 214 15.22 14.13 -2.46
CA ILE A 214 16.54 13.57 -2.12
C ILE A 214 17.17 12.98 -3.39
N SER A 215 18.06 13.74 -4.03
CA SER A 215 18.84 13.22 -5.17
C SER A 215 19.99 12.33 -4.67
N ASN A 216 20.11 11.10 -5.19
CA ASN A 216 21.22 10.14 -4.98
C ASN A 216 21.32 9.43 -3.62
N LEU A 217 20.26 9.40 -2.79
CA LEU A 217 20.24 8.58 -1.58
C LEU A 217 19.43 7.29 -1.83
N THR A 218 19.99 6.13 -1.50
CA THR A 218 19.24 4.88 -1.46
C THR A 218 18.62 4.72 -0.07
N CYS A 219 17.30 4.84 0.02
CA CYS A 219 16.55 4.49 1.22
C CYS A 219 16.26 2.98 1.21
N VAL A 220 16.67 2.27 2.27
CA VAL A 220 16.38 0.83 2.43
C VAL A 220 15.39 0.66 3.57
N PHE A 221 14.19 0.19 3.25
CA PHE A 221 13.17 -0.17 4.24
C PHE A 221 13.31 -1.67 4.56
N ASN A 222 13.57 -2.00 5.83
CA ASN A 222 13.67 -3.39 6.26
C ASN A 222 12.42 -3.74 7.11
N GLY A 223 11.57 -4.65 6.62
CA GLY A 223 10.38 -5.17 7.33
C GLY A 223 9.01 -4.77 6.74
N ASP A 224 7.92 -5.04 7.48
CA ASP A 224 6.52 -4.72 7.12
C ASP A 224 6.19 -3.21 7.16
N SER A 225 7.18 -2.36 6.94
CA SER A 225 7.02 -0.91 7.03
C SER A 225 6.26 -0.39 5.81
N GLN A 226 5.03 0.10 6.03
CA GLN A 226 4.25 0.77 5.00
C GLN A 226 4.75 2.21 4.79
N LEU A 227 4.86 2.62 3.51
CA LEU A 227 5.05 4.02 3.15
C LEU A 227 3.69 4.71 3.28
N VAL A 228 3.41 5.31 4.44
CA VAL A 228 2.16 6.08 4.65
C VAL A 228 2.49 7.57 4.50
N GLY A 229 2.22 8.12 3.31
CA GLY A 229 2.40 9.54 3.01
C GLY A 229 2.08 9.87 1.55
N THR A 230 1.67 11.11 1.29
CA THR A 230 1.43 11.64 -0.06
C THR A 230 2.76 11.95 -0.76
N ALA A 231 3.48 10.91 -1.19
CA ALA A 231 4.67 11.07 -2.02
C ALA A 231 4.24 11.37 -3.46
N THR A 232 4.86 12.36 -4.09
CA THR A 232 4.67 12.61 -5.52
C THR A 232 5.52 11.63 -6.34
N LEU A 233 5.16 11.44 -7.62
CA LEU A 233 5.86 10.52 -8.53
C LEU A 233 7.37 10.85 -8.68
N GLU A 234 7.78 12.09 -8.41
CA GLU A 234 9.19 12.52 -8.40
C GLU A 234 9.97 11.95 -7.20
N ASP A 235 9.29 11.70 -6.07
CA ASP A 235 9.90 11.22 -4.82
C ASP A 235 10.23 9.72 -4.85
N LEU A 236 9.65 8.96 -5.79
CA LEU A 236 9.85 7.51 -5.94
C LEU A 236 10.92 7.15 -6.98
N ASN A 237 11.48 8.14 -7.68
CA ASN A 237 12.43 7.90 -8.76
C ASN A 237 13.84 7.62 -8.19
N GLY A 238 14.18 6.34 -8.02
CA GLY A 238 15.49 5.89 -7.50
C GLY A 238 15.43 4.85 -6.39
N ILE A 239 14.24 4.45 -5.93
CA ILE A 239 14.08 3.43 -4.89
C ILE A 239 14.35 2.03 -5.48
N GLN A 240 15.44 1.39 -5.06
CA GLN A 240 15.67 -0.04 -5.27
C GLN A 240 15.08 -0.82 -4.10
N ILE A 241 13.97 -1.54 -4.33
CA ILE A 241 13.43 -2.50 -3.36
C ILE A 241 14.18 -3.82 -3.56
N ASN A 242 15.11 -4.14 -2.67
CA ASN A 242 15.72 -5.47 -2.60
C ASN A 242 14.92 -6.32 -1.59
N ASN A 243 14.25 -7.37 -2.08
CA ASN A 243 13.54 -8.39 -1.28
C ASN A 243 12.29 -7.95 -0.49
N GLY A 244 11.46 -7.06 -1.04
CA GLY A 244 10.09 -6.86 -0.53
C GLY A 244 9.13 -7.92 -1.06
N ILE A 245 8.52 -8.72 -0.18
CA ILE A 245 7.39 -9.61 -0.52
C ILE A 245 6.12 -8.76 -0.48
N TYR A 246 5.57 -8.40 -1.64
CA TYR A 246 4.19 -7.96 -1.73
C TYR A 246 3.35 -9.15 -2.20
N SER A 247 2.52 -9.69 -1.31
CA SER A 247 1.48 -10.70 -1.59
C SER A 247 1.93 -11.89 -2.48
N GLY A 248 2.92 -12.67 -2.05
CA GLY A 248 3.07 -14.06 -2.49
C GLY A 248 3.54 -14.35 -3.94
N TYR A 249 3.94 -13.36 -4.74
CA TYR A 249 4.45 -13.59 -6.10
C TYR A 249 5.95 -13.27 -6.26
N VAL A 250 6.68 -14.20 -6.89
CA VAL A 250 8.09 -14.02 -7.25
C VAL A 250 8.17 -13.28 -8.59
N PHE A 251 8.77 -12.08 -8.60
CA PHE A 251 8.99 -11.33 -9.84
C PHE A 251 9.92 -12.07 -10.80
N SER A 252 9.58 -12.06 -12.09
CA SER A 252 10.41 -12.70 -13.12
C SER A 252 11.69 -11.88 -13.41
N PRO A 253 12.76 -12.51 -13.93
CA PRO A 253 14.01 -11.84 -14.26
C PRO A 253 13.89 -10.67 -15.27
N GLU A 254 12.79 -10.62 -16.04
CA GLU A 254 12.54 -9.62 -17.09
C GLU A 254 12.23 -8.21 -16.55
N ILE A 255 12.00 -8.11 -15.24
CA ILE A 255 11.51 -6.91 -14.54
C ILE A 255 12.69 -6.06 -14.00
N ARG A 256 13.93 -6.59 -14.01
CA ARG A 256 15.10 -5.89 -13.47
C ARG A 256 15.48 -4.68 -14.33
N GLY A 257 15.49 -3.49 -13.72
CA GLY A 257 15.95 -2.24 -14.34
C GLY A 257 14.91 -1.49 -15.18
N LYS A 258 13.61 -1.80 -15.00
CA LYS A 258 12.50 -1.08 -15.64
C LYS A 258 11.75 -0.22 -14.62
N GLN A 259 11.24 0.93 -15.07
CA GLN A 259 10.31 1.74 -14.29
C GLN A 259 8.93 1.10 -14.37
N ILE A 260 8.34 0.81 -13.21
CA ILE A 260 7.10 0.03 -13.08
C ILE A 260 6.17 0.78 -12.16
N GLU A 261 4.88 0.81 -12.51
CA GLU A 261 3.82 1.41 -11.70
C GLU A 261 2.83 0.33 -11.25
N ILE A 262 2.46 0.36 -9.97
CA ILE A 262 1.43 -0.48 -9.38
C ILE A 262 0.08 0.20 -9.60
N ILE A 263 -0.91 -0.57 -10.04
CA ILE A 263 -2.27 -0.11 -10.27
C ILE A 263 -3.20 -0.98 -9.44
N SER A 264 -3.95 -0.36 -8.55
CA SER A 264 -4.92 -1.01 -7.66
C SER A 264 -6.14 -0.12 -7.48
N GLY A 265 -7.27 -0.66 -7.08
CA GLY A 265 -8.44 0.13 -6.73
C GLY A 265 -9.66 -0.75 -6.52
N THR A 266 -10.65 -0.22 -5.81
CA THR A 266 -11.91 -0.93 -5.55
C THR A 266 -13.09 -0.05 -5.93
N ILE A 267 -14.12 -0.65 -6.53
CA ILE A 267 -15.31 0.07 -7.02
C ILE A 267 -16.57 -0.46 -6.33
N ARG A 268 -17.43 0.45 -5.85
CA ARG A 268 -18.76 0.24 -5.24
C ARG A 268 -19.87 0.92 -6.04
N ALA A 269 -21.11 0.48 -5.86
CA ALA A 269 -22.28 1.20 -6.33
C ALA A 269 -22.60 2.42 -5.43
N GLN A 270 -23.04 3.54 -6.01
CA GLN A 270 -23.47 4.74 -5.28
C GLN A 270 -24.59 4.43 -4.25
N LEU A 271 -24.54 5.10 -3.10
CA LEU A 271 -25.45 4.91 -1.96
C LEU A 271 -26.91 5.28 -2.27
N ASP A 272 -27.83 4.57 -1.63
CA ASP A 272 -29.28 4.80 -1.69
C ASP A 272 -29.64 6.23 -1.20
N GLN A 273 -30.51 6.92 -1.93
CA GLN A 273 -31.07 8.21 -1.53
C GLN A 273 -32.54 8.07 -1.14
N ASP A 274 -32.97 8.77 -0.09
CA ASP A 274 -34.36 8.73 0.37
C ASP A 274 -35.32 9.37 -0.66
N VAL A 275 -36.44 8.68 -0.92
CA VAL A 275 -37.55 9.19 -1.72
C VAL A 275 -38.63 9.72 -0.78
N LEU A 276 -38.87 11.03 -0.81
CA LEU A 276 -39.84 11.68 0.07
C LEU A 276 -41.28 11.31 -0.30
N SER A 277 -41.57 11.16 -1.59
CA SER A 277 -42.85 10.65 -2.05
C SER A 277 -42.75 10.03 -3.44
N PHE A 278 -43.56 9.01 -3.69
CA PHE A 278 -43.73 8.42 -5.01
C PHE A 278 -45.23 8.25 -5.28
N THR A 279 -45.80 9.06 -6.17
CA THR A 279 -47.23 9.08 -6.49
C THR A 279 -47.47 8.75 -7.95
N SER A 280 -48.46 7.92 -8.27
CA SER A 280 -48.83 7.67 -9.66
C SER A 280 -50.14 8.35 -10.08
N SER A 281 -50.24 8.68 -11.36
CA SER A 281 -51.48 9.07 -12.05
C SER A 281 -51.53 8.34 -13.39
N GLY A 282 -52.43 7.35 -13.51
CA GLY A 282 -52.40 6.43 -14.65
C GLY A 282 -51.13 5.58 -14.64
N THR A 283 -50.36 5.62 -15.72
CA THR A 283 -49.05 4.95 -15.85
C THR A 283 -47.88 5.88 -15.54
N VAL A 284 -48.14 7.15 -15.17
CA VAL A 284 -47.09 8.12 -14.87
C VAL A 284 -46.87 8.17 -13.37
N GLY A 285 -45.72 7.68 -12.93
CA GLY A 285 -45.21 7.83 -11.59
C GLY A 285 -44.41 9.13 -11.45
N THR A 286 -44.65 9.92 -10.41
CA THR A 286 -43.86 11.10 -10.04
C THR A 286 -43.11 10.80 -8.76
N VAL A 287 -41.79 10.90 -8.81
CA VAL A 287 -40.89 10.67 -7.67
C VAL A 287 -40.38 12.02 -7.19
N ASN A 288 -40.52 12.27 -5.88
CA ASN A 288 -39.96 13.42 -5.19
C ASN A 288 -38.75 12.94 -4.38
N GLN A 289 -37.57 13.41 -4.78
CA GLN A 289 -36.27 13.04 -4.23
C GLN A 289 -35.37 14.27 -4.32
N VAL A 290 -34.97 14.80 -3.16
CA VAL A 290 -34.26 16.07 -3.08
C VAL A 290 -32.89 15.96 -3.74
N ALA A 291 -32.56 16.93 -4.61
CA ALA A 291 -31.25 17.05 -5.26
C ALA A 291 -30.78 15.75 -5.93
N HIS A 292 -31.64 15.18 -6.78
CA HIS A 292 -31.40 13.85 -7.33
C HIS A 292 -30.27 13.77 -8.36
N ASP A 293 -29.84 14.89 -8.97
CA ASP A 293 -28.81 14.97 -10.03
C ASP A 293 -29.04 14.06 -11.27
N TYR A 294 -30.21 13.43 -11.37
CA TYR A 294 -30.62 12.64 -12.52
C TYR A 294 -30.98 13.47 -13.76
N SER A 295 -30.84 12.83 -14.93
CA SER A 295 -31.19 13.34 -16.25
C SER A 295 -32.29 12.49 -16.90
N THR A 296 -33.06 13.07 -17.82
CA THR A 296 -34.03 12.30 -18.64
C THR A 296 -33.31 11.18 -19.39
N GLY A 297 -33.87 9.97 -19.33
CA GLY A 297 -33.32 8.77 -19.94
C GLY A 297 -32.47 7.91 -19.00
N ASP A 298 -32.05 8.44 -17.84
CA ASP A 298 -31.41 7.66 -16.78
C ASP A 298 -32.36 6.56 -16.29
N TYR A 299 -31.79 5.44 -15.86
CA TYR A 299 -32.52 4.45 -15.08
C TYR A 299 -32.37 4.76 -13.60
N ILE A 300 -33.35 4.35 -12.79
CA ILE A 300 -33.36 4.40 -11.33
C ILE A 300 -33.91 3.07 -10.79
N TYR A 301 -33.40 2.61 -9.66
CA TYR A 301 -33.91 1.45 -8.95
C TYR A 301 -34.59 1.93 -7.67
N ILE A 302 -35.86 1.60 -7.52
CA ILE A 302 -36.66 1.92 -6.33
C ILE A 302 -36.80 0.67 -5.48
N SER A 303 -36.57 0.83 -4.18
CA SER A 303 -36.85 -0.20 -3.17
C SER A 303 -37.58 0.37 -1.95
N GLY A 304 -38.03 -0.51 -1.05
CA GLY A 304 -38.66 -0.12 0.22
C GLY A 304 -40.12 0.34 0.14
N ALA A 305 -40.69 0.48 -1.07
CA ALA A 305 -42.12 0.62 -1.26
C ALA A 305 -42.87 -0.66 -0.88
N SER A 306 -44.03 -0.55 -0.24
CA SER A 306 -44.86 -1.70 0.13
C SER A 306 -45.69 -2.25 -1.03
N ASP A 307 -45.94 -1.45 -2.06
CA ASP A 307 -46.68 -1.86 -3.26
C ASP A 307 -45.67 -2.11 -4.40
N PHE A 308 -45.72 -3.32 -4.96
CA PHE A 308 -44.73 -3.84 -5.91
C PHE A 308 -44.68 -3.07 -7.23
N LYS A 309 -45.76 -2.38 -7.61
CA LYS A 309 -45.77 -1.58 -8.86
C LYS A 309 -44.82 -0.38 -8.80
N PHE A 310 -44.37 -0.01 -7.61
CA PHE A 310 -43.37 1.02 -7.37
C PHE A 310 -41.97 0.44 -7.09
N LEU A 311 -41.80 -0.88 -7.06
CA LEU A 311 -40.52 -1.53 -6.86
C LEU A 311 -39.88 -1.88 -8.20
N GLY A 312 -38.54 -1.83 -8.25
CA GLY A 312 -37.77 -2.28 -9.40
C GLY A 312 -37.08 -1.15 -10.16
N THR A 313 -36.68 -1.44 -11.40
CA THR A 313 -35.92 -0.51 -12.23
C THR A 313 -36.83 0.26 -13.19
N PHE A 314 -36.76 1.59 -13.15
CA PHE A 314 -37.56 2.49 -13.97
C PHE A 314 -36.67 3.40 -14.80
N GLN A 315 -37.08 3.71 -16.04
CA GLN A 315 -36.45 4.76 -16.82
C GLN A 315 -37.12 6.10 -16.52
N ILE A 316 -36.32 7.13 -16.23
CA ILE A 316 -36.77 8.52 -16.07
C ILE A 316 -37.24 9.03 -17.43
N GLN A 317 -38.54 9.32 -17.52
CA GLN A 317 -39.18 9.88 -18.71
C GLN A 317 -38.96 11.38 -18.81
N THR A 318 -39.03 12.09 -17.69
CA THR A 318 -38.86 13.54 -17.64
C THR A 318 -38.32 13.97 -16.29
N VAL A 319 -37.20 14.67 -16.27
CA VAL A 319 -36.79 15.46 -15.11
C VAL A 319 -37.61 16.74 -15.08
N VAL A 320 -38.42 16.91 -14.03
CA VAL A 320 -39.33 18.04 -13.88
C VAL A 320 -38.57 19.24 -13.31
N ASP A 321 -37.78 19.01 -12.27
CA ASP A 321 -36.89 19.98 -11.63
C ASP A 321 -35.76 19.25 -10.87
N VAL A 322 -35.10 19.90 -9.91
CA VAL A 322 -33.98 19.34 -9.13
C VAL A 322 -34.41 18.30 -8.08
N ASP A 323 -35.70 18.29 -7.72
CA ASP A 323 -36.26 17.45 -6.67
C ASP A 323 -37.32 16.47 -7.20
N ASN A 324 -37.67 16.54 -8.49
CA ASN A 324 -38.79 15.79 -9.06
C ASN A 324 -38.50 15.25 -10.46
N TYR A 325 -38.89 14.00 -10.68
CA TYR A 325 -38.85 13.37 -12.00
C TYR A 325 -40.00 12.37 -12.18
N THR A 326 -40.27 12.00 -13.42
CA THR A 326 -41.33 11.05 -13.78
C THR A 326 -40.79 9.76 -14.35
N VAL A 327 -41.51 8.67 -14.07
CA VAL A 327 -41.25 7.31 -14.55
C VAL A 327 -42.53 6.65 -15.04
N VAL A 328 -42.41 5.55 -15.80
CA VAL A 328 -43.56 4.73 -16.18
C VAL A 328 -43.76 3.64 -15.13
N VAL A 329 -44.93 3.58 -14.51
CA VAL A 329 -45.34 2.50 -13.59
C VAL A 329 -46.46 1.67 -14.23
N ASP A 330 -46.54 0.38 -13.89
CA ASP A 330 -47.60 -0.48 -14.39
C ASP A 330 -48.99 -0.07 -13.84
N SER A 331 -49.98 -0.03 -14.73
CA SER A 331 -51.33 0.52 -14.58
C SER A 331 -52.17 -0.16 -13.46
N SER A 332 -53.19 0.41 -12.81
CA SER A 332 -53.91 1.68 -12.90
C SER A 332 -54.54 1.99 -11.53
N GLY A 333 -54.62 3.27 -11.18
CA GLY A 333 -55.14 3.77 -9.90
C GLY A 333 -54.14 4.73 -9.28
N ALA A 334 -54.56 5.97 -9.05
CA ALA A 334 -53.72 6.96 -8.42
C ALA A 334 -53.58 6.61 -6.94
N THR A 335 -52.40 6.16 -6.54
CA THR A 335 -52.08 5.86 -5.14
C THR A 335 -50.69 6.38 -4.84
N ALA A 336 -50.50 6.95 -3.66
CA ALA A 336 -49.16 7.18 -3.14
C ALA A 336 -48.56 5.84 -2.70
N ALA A 337 -47.31 5.60 -3.04
CA ALA A 337 -46.53 4.51 -2.47
C ALA A 337 -46.35 4.76 -0.97
N THR A 338 -46.43 3.70 -0.18
CA THR A 338 -46.14 3.72 1.27
C THR A 338 -44.87 2.92 1.56
N GLY A 339 -44.22 3.19 2.70
CA GLY A 339 -42.96 2.54 3.11
C GLY A 339 -41.80 3.53 3.22
N THR A 340 -40.63 3.03 3.62
CA THR A 340 -39.36 3.80 3.58
C THR A 340 -38.76 3.60 2.20
N ILE A 341 -39.12 4.48 1.27
CA ILE A 341 -38.76 4.35 -0.14
C ILE A 341 -37.39 4.96 -0.35
N VAL A 342 -36.52 4.23 -1.06
CA VAL A 342 -35.23 4.75 -1.51
C VAL A 342 -35.09 4.59 -3.01
N ALA A 343 -34.41 5.53 -3.64
CA ALA A 343 -34.03 5.52 -5.04
C ALA A 343 -32.52 5.52 -5.14
N LYS A 344 -32.02 4.74 -6.09
CA LYS A 344 -30.62 4.76 -6.48
C LYS A 344 -30.53 4.81 -7.99
N LYS A 345 -29.53 5.48 -8.54
CA LYS A 345 -29.22 5.38 -9.96
C LYS A 345 -28.44 4.07 -10.19
N PRO A 346 -29.04 3.02 -10.76
CA PRO A 346 -28.33 1.80 -11.08
C PRO A 346 -27.17 2.15 -12.01
N GLY A 347 -26.01 1.60 -11.66
CA GLY A 347 -24.82 1.75 -12.47
C GLY A 347 -24.06 3.06 -12.34
N LEU A 348 -24.22 3.82 -11.25
CA LEU A 348 -23.08 4.62 -10.79
C LEU A 348 -22.14 3.73 -9.99
N TRP A 349 -20.98 3.51 -10.59
CA TRP A 349 -19.84 2.81 -10.04
C TRP A 349 -18.83 3.87 -9.59
N GLU A 350 -18.55 3.89 -8.30
CA GLU A 350 -17.63 4.83 -7.65
C GLU A 350 -16.52 4.07 -6.96
N TRP A 351 -15.39 4.73 -6.72
CA TRP A 351 -14.32 4.15 -5.93
C TRP A 351 -14.76 3.92 -4.48
N ILE A 352 -14.32 2.83 -3.86
CA ILE A 352 -14.30 2.76 -2.40
C ILE A 352 -13.27 3.80 -1.94
N LYS A 353 -13.75 4.84 -1.26
CA LYS A 353 -12.89 5.86 -0.66
C LYS A 353 -12.83 5.65 0.83
N ASP A 354 -12.14 4.61 1.25
CA ASP A 354 -11.71 4.41 2.63
C ASP A 354 -10.18 4.41 2.70
N GLY A 355 -9.61 4.39 3.91
CA GLY A 355 -8.16 4.45 4.11
C GLY A 355 -7.40 3.22 3.60
N ASP A 356 -8.10 2.13 3.30
CA ASP A 356 -7.51 0.85 2.91
C ASP A 356 -7.61 0.60 1.39
N HIS A 357 -8.45 1.33 0.65
CA HIS A 357 -8.82 1.04 -0.73
C HIS A 357 -8.70 2.21 -1.71
N GLU A 358 -7.66 3.04 -1.59
CA GLU A 358 -7.42 4.13 -2.53
C GLU A 358 -6.97 3.62 -3.92
N PRO A 359 -7.66 4.00 -5.01
CA PRO A 359 -7.25 3.60 -6.34
C PRO A 359 -5.98 4.32 -6.80
N LEU A 360 -4.99 3.57 -7.29
CA LEU A 360 -3.71 4.07 -7.80
C LEU A 360 -3.64 3.88 -9.31
N GLY A 361 -3.13 4.89 -10.03
CA GLY A 361 -2.83 4.80 -11.48
C GLY A 361 -4.05 4.96 -12.41
N VAL A 362 -5.22 5.31 -11.88
CA VAL A 362 -6.48 5.45 -12.61
C VAL A 362 -7.10 6.83 -12.37
N VAL A 363 -7.94 7.31 -13.28
CA VAL A 363 -8.68 8.57 -13.08
C VAL A 363 -9.80 8.37 -12.05
N ASP A 364 -10.10 9.41 -11.25
CA ASP A 364 -11.09 9.39 -10.15
C ASP A 364 -12.54 9.15 -10.58
N THR A 365 -12.80 9.03 -11.88
CA THR A 365 -14.13 8.77 -12.43
C THR A 365 -14.14 7.46 -13.21
N VAL A 366 -15.06 6.56 -12.89
CA VAL A 366 -15.31 5.34 -13.67
C VAL A 366 -16.54 5.57 -14.55
N PRO A 367 -16.39 6.10 -15.78
CA PRO A 367 -17.51 6.21 -16.69
C PRO A 367 -18.04 4.80 -17.02
N VAL A 368 -19.33 4.59 -16.84
CA VAL A 368 -20.01 3.46 -17.47
C VAL A 368 -20.11 3.79 -18.96
N THR A 369 -19.32 3.09 -19.77
CA THR A 369 -19.32 3.30 -21.21
C THR A 369 -20.36 2.41 -21.85
N THR A 370 -21.32 3.04 -22.52
CA THR A 370 -22.28 2.36 -23.37
C THR A 370 -21.67 2.19 -24.76
N ASP A 371 -21.00 1.07 -25.03
CA ASP A 371 -20.57 0.73 -26.40
C ASP A 371 -21.62 -0.17 -27.09
N ILE A 372 -21.52 -0.29 -28.42
CA ILE A 372 -22.44 -1.05 -29.27
C ILE A 372 -22.35 -2.58 -29.09
N THR A 373 -21.38 -3.08 -28.33
CA THR A 373 -21.13 -4.52 -28.08
C THR A 373 -21.40 -4.95 -26.64
N GLY A 374 -21.84 -4.04 -25.77
CA GLY A 374 -22.08 -4.31 -24.36
C GLY A 374 -21.68 -3.11 -23.51
N ILE A 375 -22.13 -3.12 -22.25
CA ILE A 375 -21.88 -2.02 -21.33
C ILE A 375 -20.85 -2.50 -20.33
N GLY A 376 -19.66 -1.97 -20.47
CA GLY A 376 -18.56 -2.22 -19.55
C GLY A 376 -18.28 -1.01 -18.68
N LEU A 377 -17.57 -1.24 -17.58
CA LEU A 377 -16.92 -0.15 -16.84
C LEU A 377 -15.65 0.22 -17.59
N THR A 378 -15.53 1.48 -18.01
CA THR A 378 -14.25 1.96 -18.54
C THR A 378 -13.48 2.67 -17.43
N ILE A 379 -12.32 2.14 -17.11
CA ILE A 379 -11.37 2.73 -16.18
C ILE A 379 -10.24 3.32 -17.01
N ASN A 380 -10.19 4.65 -17.10
CA ASN A 380 -9.07 5.31 -17.78
C ASN A 380 -7.87 5.37 -16.84
N PHE A 381 -6.69 5.17 -17.39
CA PHE A 381 -5.45 5.29 -16.66
C PHE A 381 -4.97 6.74 -16.62
N LEU A 382 -4.25 7.12 -15.54
CA LEU A 382 -3.67 8.46 -15.42
C LEU A 382 -2.57 8.75 -16.46
N LYS A 383 -2.00 7.69 -17.04
CA LYS A 383 -0.94 7.74 -18.03
C LYS A 383 -1.22 6.78 -19.17
N THR A 384 -0.60 7.04 -20.32
CA THR A 384 -0.49 6.03 -21.37
C THR A 384 0.75 5.19 -21.10
N TYR A 385 0.54 3.89 -20.85
CA TYR A 385 1.63 2.94 -20.60
C TYR A 385 2.24 2.44 -21.91
N THR A 386 3.47 1.94 -21.86
CA THR A 386 4.10 1.31 -23.03
C THR A 386 3.79 -0.18 -23.12
N LYS A 387 3.46 -0.83 -21.99
CA LYS A 387 3.17 -2.27 -21.95
C LYS A 387 2.32 -2.65 -20.74
N VAL A 388 1.39 -3.57 -20.95
CA VAL A 388 0.68 -4.29 -19.87
C VAL A 388 1.49 -5.54 -19.51
N LEU A 389 1.90 -5.68 -18.25
CA LEU A 389 2.60 -6.89 -17.79
C LEU A 389 1.60 -7.90 -17.21
N THR A 390 0.76 -7.45 -16.30
CA THR A 390 -0.34 -8.25 -15.75
C THR A 390 -1.51 -7.34 -15.39
N MET A 391 -2.72 -7.89 -15.46
CA MET A 391 -3.93 -7.29 -14.95
C MET A 391 -4.89 -8.40 -14.57
N ILE A 392 -5.44 -8.31 -13.37
CA ILE A 392 -6.42 -9.23 -12.82
C ILE A 392 -7.64 -8.39 -12.49
N VAL A 393 -8.82 -8.87 -12.89
CA VAL A 393 -10.11 -8.31 -12.49
C VAL A 393 -10.94 -9.46 -11.96
N VAL A 394 -11.48 -9.32 -10.75
CA VAL A 394 -12.26 -10.37 -10.08
C VAL A 394 -13.47 -9.77 -9.36
N PRO A 395 -14.62 -10.46 -9.35
CA PRO A 395 -15.68 -10.16 -8.41
C PRO A 395 -15.21 -10.47 -6.98
N ASP A 396 -15.80 -9.80 -5.99
CA ASP A 396 -15.56 -10.14 -4.59
C ASP A 396 -16.23 -11.46 -4.16
N GLU A 397 -15.94 -11.86 -2.93
CA GLU A 397 -16.42 -13.08 -2.31
C GLU A 397 -17.93 -13.09 -2.01
N GLN A 398 -18.61 -11.95 -2.13
CA GLN A 398 -20.06 -11.85 -1.90
C GLN A 398 -20.81 -12.04 -3.23
N ILE A 399 -20.44 -11.29 -4.26
CA ILE A 399 -21.17 -11.27 -5.53
C ILE A 399 -20.89 -12.50 -6.39
N ALA A 400 -19.67 -13.05 -6.33
CA ALA A 400 -19.29 -14.22 -7.11
C ALA A 400 -20.15 -15.45 -6.78
N PRO A 401 -20.23 -15.93 -5.52
CA PRO A 401 -21.04 -17.10 -5.19
C PRO A 401 -22.55 -16.81 -5.24
N ALA A 402 -23.00 -15.61 -4.84
CA ALA A 402 -24.42 -15.30 -4.76
C ALA A 402 -25.12 -15.30 -6.13
N HIS A 403 -24.39 -14.95 -7.20
CA HIS A 403 -24.99 -14.75 -8.53
C HIS A 403 -24.27 -15.50 -9.65
N GLY A 404 -23.27 -16.34 -9.34
CA GLY A 404 -22.45 -17.00 -10.36
C GLY A 404 -21.76 -15.98 -11.26
N MET A 405 -21.34 -14.84 -10.70
CA MET A 405 -20.79 -13.75 -11.49
C MET A 405 -19.38 -14.11 -11.98
N SER A 406 -19.18 -13.95 -13.29
CA SER A 406 -17.88 -14.01 -13.94
C SER A 406 -17.54 -12.65 -14.50
N ILE A 407 -16.30 -12.21 -14.33
CA ILE A 407 -15.82 -10.92 -14.82
C ILE A 407 -14.58 -11.10 -15.69
N GLY A 408 -14.41 -10.18 -16.64
CA GLY A 408 -13.21 -10.09 -17.44
C GLY A 408 -12.94 -8.65 -17.84
N ALA A 409 -11.74 -8.39 -18.33
CA ALA A 409 -11.37 -7.08 -18.82
C ALA A 409 -10.65 -7.13 -20.16
N SER A 410 -10.95 -6.15 -21.01
CA SER A 410 -10.15 -5.81 -22.18
C SER A 410 -9.26 -4.63 -21.84
N LEU A 411 -8.00 -4.68 -22.27
CA LEU A 411 -6.99 -3.71 -21.90
C LEU A 411 -6.47 -2.98 -23.13
N SER A 412 -6.30 -1.67 -22.97
CA SER A 412 -5.50 -0.83 -23.83
C SER A 412 -4.39 -0.18 -23.01
N LEU A 413 -3.51 0.57 -23.67
CA LEU A 413 -2.43 1.29 -22.99
C LEU A 413 -2.91 2.50 -22.16
N GLY A 414 -4.14 2.98 -22.38
CA GLY A 414 -4.70 4.15 -21.70
C GLY A 414 -6.01 3.89 -20.93
N ALA A 415 -6.57 2.69 -21.02
CA ALA A 415 -7.80 2.33 -20.34
C ALA A 415 -7.99 0.80 -20.23
N MET A 416 -8.82 0.40 -19.27
CA MET A 416 -9.37 -0.95 -19.12
C MET A 416 -10.89 -0.91 -19.28
N GLN A 417 -11.45 -1.88 -20.00
CA GLN A 417 -12.89 -2.09 -20.10
C GLN A 417 -13.27 -3.39 -19.39
N ILE A 418 -14.02 -3.29 -18.30
CA ILE A 418 -14.50 -4.44 -17.52
C ILE A 418 -15.87 -4.86 -18.03
N ARG A 419 -16.09 -6.15 -18.24
CA ARG A 419 -17.37 -6.76 -18.61
C ARG A 419 -17.67 -7.94 -17.70
N ALA A 420 -18.95 -8.21 -17.48
CA ALA A 420 -19.37 -9.31 -16.63
C ALA A 420 -20.50 -10.12 -17.26
N SER A 421 -20.61 -11.35 -16.81
CA SER A 421 -21.72 -12.27 -17.05
C SER A 421 -22.11 -12.92 -15.74
N VAL A 422 -23.32 -13.46 -15.69
CA VAL A 422 -23.79 -14.25 -14.53
C VAL A 422 -24.31 -15.59 -14.98
N ASP A 423 -24.07 -16.59 -14.15
CA ASP A 423 -24.71 -17.91 -14.21
C ASP A 423 -25.67 -18.03 -13.02
N LYS A 424 -26.91 -17.56 -13.20
CA LYS A 424 -27.93 -17.51 -12.16
C LYS A 424 -28.91 -18.67 -12.28
N THR A 425 -29.09 -19.41 -11.19
CA THR A 425 -29.99 -20.58 -11.11
C THR A 425 -31.02 -20.39 -10.00
N ILE A 426 -32.29 -20.42 -10.34
CA ILE A 426 -33.39 -20.54 -9.38
C ILE A 426 -33.87 -21.98 -9.41
N SER A 427 -33.65 -22.70 -8.31
CA SER A 427 -34.11 -24.08 -8.14
C SER A 427 -34.91 -24.20 -6.86
N ALA A 428 -36.10 -24.79 -6.94
CA ALA A 428 -36.93 -25.04 -5.77
C ALA A 428 -38.01 -26.09 -6.03
N ARG A 429 -38.59 -26.63 -4.96
CA ARG A 429 -39.93 -27.23 -4.98
C ARG A 429 -40.97 -26.17 -4.67
N VAL A 430 -42.09 -26.20 -5.37
CA VAL A 430 -43.28 -25.40 -5.09
C VAL A 430 -44.43 -26.38 -4.85
N LEU A 431 -45.12 -26.27 -3.72
CA LEU A 431 -46.28 -27.12 -3.41
C LEU A 431 -47.40 -26.35 -2.73
N TRP A 432 -48.65 -26.74 -2.97
CA TRP A 432 -49.80 -26.30 -2.20
C TRP A 432 -50.09 -27.28 -1.06
N ASN A 433 -50.03 -26.82 0.20
CA ASN A 433 -50.21 -27.71 1.36
C ASN A 433 -51.69 -27.82 1.83
N GLY A 434 -52.62 -27.19 1.11
CA GLY A 434 -54.04 -27.11 1.49
C GLY A 434 -54.45 -25.78 2.15
N ALA A 435 -53.48 -24.97 2.57
CA ALA A 435 -53.71 -23.64 3.16
C ALA A 435 -52.88 -22.55 2.47
N ASP A 436 -51.61 -22.84 2.16
CA ASP A 436 -50.66 -21.88 1.60
C ASP A 436 -49.71 -22.56 0.60
N TRP A 437 -49.12 -21.75 -0.30
CA TRP A 437 -48.00 -22.17 -1.12
C TRP A 437 -46.72 -22.25 -0.29
N GLN A 438 -45.96 -23.33 -0.48
CA GLN A 438 -44.69 -23.59 0.19
C GLN A 438 -43.57 -23.75 -0.84
N VAL A 439 -42.37 -23.26 -0.51
CA VAL A 439 -41.16 -23.34 -1.34
C VAL A 439 -40.06 -24.06 -0.55
N THR A 440 -39.40 -25.07 -1.12
CA THR A 440 -38.34 -25.84 -0.43
C THR A 440 -37.35 -26.53 -1.40
N PRO A 441 -36.02 -26.51 -1.19
CA PRO A 441 -35.30 -25.60 -0.30
C PRO A 441 -35.48 -24.13 -0.73
N ASP A 442 -35.01 -23.19 0.09
CA ASP A 442 -34.82 -21.82 -0.40
C ASP A 442 -33.87 -21.85 -1.61
N PRO A 443 -34.15 -21.12 -2.69
CA PRO A 443 -33.32 -21.18 -3.90
C PRO A 443 -31.93 -20.58 -3.62
N ASP A 444 -30.88 -21.26 -4.08
CA ASP A 444 -29.49 -20.87 -3.80
C ASP A 444 -29.10 -19.48 -4.36
N GLN A 445 -29.71 -19.04 -5.46
CA GLN A 445 -29.38 -17.77 -6.13
C GLN A 445 -30.63 -16.92 -6.47
N GLY A 446 -31.71 -17.05 -5.70
CA GLY A 446 -32.92 -16.24 -5.87
C GLY A 446 -34.03 -16.57 -4.88
N LYS A 447 -35.21 -15.99 -5.08
CA LYS A 447 -36.40 -16.25 -4.24
C LYS A 447 -37.61 -16.51 -5.13
N ILE A 448 -38.48 -17.43 -4.71
CA ILE A 448 -39.86 -17.52 -5.22
C ILE A 448 -40.77 -16.83 -4.20
N PHE A 449 -41.63 -15.93 -4.65
CA PHE A 449 -42.51 -15.14 -3.78
C PHE A 449 -43.84 -15.86 -3.58
N THR A 450 -43.92 -16.70 -2.54
CA THR A 450 -45.09 -17.57 -2.28
C THR A 450 -46.39 -16.82 -2.07
N ASP A 451 -46.31 -15.65 -1.45
CA ASP A 451 -47.42 -14.73 -1.18
C ASP A 451 -48.01 -14.09 -2.45
N LEU A 452 -47.30 -14.18 -3.57
CA LEU A 452 -47.70 -13.63 -4.86
C LEU A 452 -48.09 -14.70 -5.89
N ILE A 453 -48.03 -15.98 -5.52
CA ILE A 453 -48.46 -17.06 -6.41
C ILE A 453 -49.97 -16.97 -6.60
N THR A 454 -50.42 -16.95 -7.86
CA THR A 454 -51.84 -16.84 -8.20
C THR A 454 -52.25 -17.91 -9.19
N LEU A 455 -53.44 -18.50 -8.98
CA LEU A 455 -54.06 -19.46 -9.88
C LEU A 455 -55.32 -18.84 -10.51
N SER A 456 -55.35 -18.74 -11.84
CA SER A 456 -56.52 -18.24 -12.57
C SER A 456 -56.74 -18.97 -13.89
N GLY A 457 -57.92 -19.58 -14.05
CA GLY A 457 -58.29 -20.33 -15.24
C GLY A 457 -57.29 -21.43 -15.58
N GLY A 458 -56.82 -22.17 -14.58
CA GLY A 458 -55.82 -23.24 -14.72
C GLY A 458 -54.37 -22.77 -14.90
N ASN A 459 -54.12 -21.46 -14.96
CA ASN A 459 -52.77 -20.91 -15.08
C ASN A 459 -52.23 -20.54 -13.70
N LEU A 460 -51.17 -21.22 -13.29
CA LEU A 460 -50.43 -20.87 -12.08
C LEU A 460 -49.31 -19.90 -12.47
N THR A 461 -49.40 -18.67 -12.00
CA THR A 461 -48.33 -17.67 -12.14
C THR A 461 -47.45 -17.73 -10.90
N VAL A 462 -46.14 -17.92 -11.10
CA VAL A 462 -45.17 -18.08 -10.03
C VAL A 462 -44.12 -16.96 -10.14
N PRO A 463 -44.27 -15.89 -9.34
CA PRO A 463 -43.30 -14.80 -9.30
C PRO A 463 -42.02 -15.23 -8.61
N HIS A 464 -40.88 -14.77 -9.11
CA HIS A 464 -39.56 -15.06 -8.59
C HIS A 464 -38.60 -13.88 -8.78
N SER A 465 -37.47 -13.87 -8.07
CA SER A 465 -36.42 -12.85 -8.25
C SER A 465 -35.94 -12.80 -9.70
N PHE A 466 -35.52 -11.63 -10.17
CA PHE A 466 -35.05 -11.46 -11.55
C PHE A 466 -33.99 -12.50 -11.93
N CYS A 467 -34.35 -13.36 -12.88
CA CYS A 467 -33.51 -14.39 -13.46
C CYS A 467 -33.85 -14.40 -14.96
N PRO A 468 -33.15 -13.59 -15.76
CA PRO A 468 -33.57 -13.34 -17.13
C PRO A 468 -33.50 -14.60 -17.99
N GLY A 469 -34.19 -14.60 -19.11
CA GLY A 469 -34.14 -15.73 -20.04
C GLY A 469 -35.23 -16.78 -19.84
N ARG A 470 -35.23 -17.75 -20.76
CA ARG A 470 -36.41 -18.57 -21.08
C ARG A 470 -36.30 -20.04 -20.71
N ALA A 471 -35.15 -20.48 -20.18
CA ALA A 471 -34.92 -21.88 -19.83
C ALA A 471 -35.52 -22.18 -18.46
N VAL A 472 -36.77 -22.64 -18.44
CA VAL A 472 -37.47 -23.12 -17.25
C VAL A 472 -37.83 -24.58 -17.44
N ILE A 473 -37.48 -25.41 -16.47
CA ILE A 473 -37.84 -26.83 -16.42
C ILE A 473 -38.71 -27.02 -15.17
N CYS A 474 -39.92 -27.53 -15.36
CA CYS A 474 -40.79 -27.94 -14.26
C CYS A 474 -41.01 -29.45 -14.33
N MET A 475 -40.89 -30.14 -13.19
CA MET A 475 -41.11 -31.58 -13.08
C MET A 475 -42.09 -31.86 -11.94
N PRO A 476 -42.99 -32.86 -12.07
CA PRO A 476 -43.85 -33.25 -10.96
C PRO A 476 -43.00 -33.70 -9.77
N ASP A 477 -43.33 -33.25 -8.56
CA ASP A 477 -42.61 -33.58 -7.32
C ASP A 477 -43.58 -34.15 -6.29
N SER A 478 -43.19 -35.21 -5.60
CA SER A 478 -44.03 -35.89 -4.60
C SER A 478 -44.16 -35.15 -3.27
N GLY A 479 -43.62 -33.94 -3.12
CA GLY A 479 -43.64 -33.20 -1.86
C GLY A 479 -42.86 -33.92 -0.75
N GLY A 480 -41.80 -34.65 -1.09
CA GLY A 480 -41.13 -35.56 -0.16
C GLY A 480 -41.97 -36.79 0.22
N GLY A 481 -42.89 -37.22 -0.65
CA GLY A 481 -43.80 -38.35 -0.44
C GLY A 481 -45.18 -37.99 0.12
N THR A 482 -45.45 -36.71 0.39
CA THR A 482 -46.76 -36.22 0.87
C THR A 482 -47.82 -36.15 -0.23
N VAL A 483 -47.40 -36.01 -1.49
CA VAL A 483 -48.26 -35.92 -2.66
C VAL A 483 -48.17 -37.23 -3.44
N GLY A 484 -49.21 -38.05 -3.35
CA GLY A 484 -49.21 -39.40 -3.95
C GLY A 484 -49.24 -39.43 -5.47
N GLN A 485 -49.91 -38.47 -6.11
CA GLN A 485 -50.05 -38.36 -7.56
C GLN A 485 -50.01 -36.89 -7.99
N PRO A 486 -48.83 -36.24 -7.96
CA PRO A 486 -48.72 -34.84 -8.35
C PRO A 486 -49.21 -34.65 -9.79
N TYR A 487 -49.81 -33.49 -10.06
CA TYR A 487 -50.14 -33.11 -11.41
C TYR A 487 -48.88 -32.95 -12.26
N LEU A 488 -48.99 -33.16 -13.57
CA LEU A 488 -47.90 -32.92 -14.51
C LEU A 488 -47.86 -31.41 -14.84
N PRO A 489 -46.82 -30.66 -14.41
CA PRO A 489 -46.69 -29.25 -14.78
C PRO A 489 -46.33 -29.11 -16.27
N LEU A 490 -46.98 -28.17 -16.94
CA LEU A 490 -46.76 -27.84 -18.34
C LEU A 490 -46.34 -26.37 -18.45
N MET A 491 -45.13 -26.13 -18.90
CA MET A 491 -44.59 -24.78 -19.06
C MET A 491 -45.35 -24.01 -20.15
N LYS A 492 -46.08 -22.94 -19.79
CA LYS A 492 -46.80 -22.06 -20.73
C LYS A 492 -45.99 -20.85 -21.17
N SER A 493 -45.54 -20.00 -20.23
CA SER A 493 -44.73 -18.82 -20.52
C SER A 493 -43.64 -18.56 -19.47
N PRO A 494 -42.35 -18.61 -19.82
CA PRO A 494 -41.27 -18.08 -19.00
C PRO A 494 -41.10 -16.57 -19.25
N LEU A 495 -41.08 -15.77 -18.20
CA LEU A 495 -40.79 -14.33 -18.19
C LEU A 495 -39.58 -14.06 -17.29
N ASP A 496 -39.02 -12.85 -17.25
CA ASP A 496 -37.74 -12.62 -16.55
C ASP A 496 -37.84 -12.69 -15.01
N ASP A 497 -39.03 -12.43 -14.46
CA ASP A 497 -39.34 -12.38 -13.03
C ASP A 497 -40.54 -13.26 -12.63
N GLN A 498 -41.08 -14.03 -13.57
CA GLN A 498 -42.11 -15.01 -13.27
C GLN A 498 -42.14 -16.11 -14.33
N PHE A 499 -42.81 -17.21 -14.02
CA PHE A 499 -43.20 -18.19 -15.04
C PHE A 499 -44.66 -18.62 -14.82
N ILE A 500 -45.31 -19.02 -15.90
CA ILE A 500 -46.71 -19.43 -15.89
C ILE A 500 -46.81 -20.88 -16.33
N ILE A 501 -47.33 -21.76 -15.48
CA ILE A 501 -47.56 -23.18 -15.83
C ILE A 501 -49.05 -23.51 -15.87
N ASN A 502 -49.39 -24.55 -16.63
CA ASN A 502 -50.63 -25.29 -16.50
C ASN A 502 -50.36 -26.65 -15.87
N PHE A 503 -51.43 -27.36 -15.54
CA PHE A 503 -51.34 -28.72 -15.01
C PHE A 503 -52.19 -29.67 -15.84
N THR A 504 -51.72 -30.91 -15.97
CA THR A 504 -52.50 -32.03 -16.48
C THR A 504 -52.66 -33.08 -15.38
N ASP A 505 -53.88 -33.57 -15.20
CA ASP A 505 -54.13 -34.67 -14.30
C ASP A 505 -53.58 -35.97 -14.91
N VAL A 506 -52.64 -36.59 -14.21
CA VAL A 506 -52.01 -37.84 -14.64
C VAL A 506 -52.95 -39.05 -14.62
N ILE A 507 -54.11 -38.94 -13.96
CA ILE A 507 -55.10 -40.03 -13.86
C ILE A 507 -55.92 -40.13 -15.14
N ASP A 508 -56.41 -39.00 -15.66
CA ASP A 508 -57.34 -38.98 -16.80
C ASP A 508 -56.83 -38.20 -18.02
N GLY A 509 -55.67 -37.53 -17.91
CA GLY A 509 -55.06 -36.74 -18.97
C GLY A 509 -55.72 -35.39 -19.21
N SER A 510 -56.66 -34.96 -18.38
CA SER A 510 -57.36 -33.68 -18.53
C SER A 510 -56.52 -32.50 -18.08
N PHE A 511 -56.73 -31.33 -18.69
CA PHE A 511 -56.14 -30.08 -18.20
C PHE A 511 -56.87 -29.61 -16.95
N VAL A 512 -56.11 -29.21 -15.93
CA VAL A 512 -56.65 -28.52 -14.76
C VAL A 512 -57.03 -27.11 -15.20
N THR A 513 -58.34 -26.84 -15.27
CA THR A 513 -58.91 -25.55 -15.71
C THR A 513 -59.52 -24.75 -14.55
N THR A 514 -59.44 -25.28 -13.34
CA THR A 514 -60.00 -24.67 -12.13
C THR A 514 -59.24 -23.39 -11.75
N SER A 515 -59.88 -22.55 -10.94
CA SER A 515 -59.24 -21.41 -10.27
C SER A 515 -59.12 -21.64 -8.77
N THR A 516 -58.95 -22.91 -8.38
CA THR A 516 -58.86 -23.35 -6.99
C THR A 516 -57.66 -24.27 -6.87
N GLU A 517 -56.82 -23.99 -5.89
CA GLU A 517 -55.59 -24.72 -5.60
C GLU A 517 -55.92 -26.14 -5.12
N ASP A 518 -55.06 -27.10 -5.48
CA ASP A 518 -55.22 -28.52 -5.15
C ASP A 518 -53.93 -29.05 -4.54
N THR A 519 -54.03 -29.94 -3.55
CA THR A 519 -52.86 -30.51 -2.85
C THR A 519 -51.99 -31.40 -3.74
N ARG A 520 -52.45 -31.71 -4.95
CA ARG A 520 -51.68 -32.37 -6.02
C ARG A 520 -50.83 -31.41 -6.83
N MET A 521 -50.98 -30.08 -6.65
CA MET A 521 -50.11 -29.08 -7.26
C MET A 521 -48.78 -29.03 -6.53
N SER A 522 -47.85 -29.90 -6.95
CA SER A 522 -46.50 -29.99 -6.41
C SER A 522 -45.51 -30.28 -7.52
N PHE A 523 -44.51 -29.43 -7.68
CA PHE A 523 -43.50 -29.54 -8.74
C PHE A 523 -42.15 -29.01 -8.27
N SER A 524 -41.08 -29.55 -8.84
CA SER A 524 -39.76 -28.94 -8.79
C SER A 524 -39.57 -28.06 -10.02
N VAL A 525 -38.91 -26.93 -9.85
CA VAL A 525 -38.57 -26.00 -10.90
C VAL A 525 -37.07 -25.73 -10.88
N VAL A 526 -36.47 -25.66 -12.07
CA VAL A 526 -35.12 -25.14 -12.29
C VAL A 526 -35.21 -24.12 -13.41
N LYS A 527 -34.79 -22.89 -13.13
CA LYS A 527 -34.64 -21.81 -14.10
C LYS A 527 -33.20 -21.32 -14.10
N ASN A 528 -32.58 -21.35 -15.28
CA ASN A 528 -31.18 -20.95 -15.43
C ASN A 528 -31.05 -19.79 -16.41
N PHE A 529 -30.18 -18.85 -16.05
CA PHE A 529 -29.72 -17.78 -16.90
C PHE A 529 -28.19 -17.82 -16.97
N SER A 530 -27.66 -17.81 -18.18
CA SER A 530 -26.24 -17.58 -18.44
C SER A 530 -26.15 -16.49 -19.49
N GLY A 531 -25.62 -15.33 -19.12
CA GLY A 531 -25.59 -14.19 -20.04
C GLY A 531 -24.90 -12.96 -19.48
N LEU A 532 -24.77 -11.96 -20.35
CA LEU A 532 -24.15 -10.68 -20.03
C LEU A 532 -24.98 -9.91 -19.00
N ILE A 533 -24.30 -9.13 -18.17
CA ILE A 533 -24.93 -8.11 -17.33
C ILE A 533 -24.56 -6.72 -17.81
N TYR A 534 -25.47 -5.79 -17.57
CA TYR A 534 -25.33 -4.40 -17.94
C TYR A 534 -25.04 -3.58 -16.69
N PHE A 535 -23.83 -3.03 -16.62
CA PHE A 535 -23.39 -2.26 -15.46
C PHE A 535 -24.18 -0.96 -15.23
N ASP A 536 -24.90 -0.45 -16.25
CA ASP A 536 -25.79 0.72 -16.13
C ASP A 536 -27.23 0.36 -15.70
N GLY A 537 -27.50 -0.90 -15.36
CA GLY A 537 -28.83 -1.36 -14.99
C GLY A 537 -29.78 -1.65 -16.15
N ARG A 538 -29.36 -1.49 -17.41
CA ARG A 538 -30.18 -1.91 -18.57
C ARG A 538 -30.56 -3.38 -18.49
N ASP A 539 -31.66 -3.71 -19.15
CA ASP A 539 -32.31 -5.02 -19.10
C ASP A 539 -32.51 -5.52 -17.66
N ARG A 540 -32.79 -4.60 -16.72
CA ARG A 540 -33.01 -4.88 -15.29
C ARG A 540 -31.82 -5.56 -14.59
N SER A 541 -30.61 -5.43 -15.13
CA SER A 541 -29.39 -6.02 -14.53
C SER A 541 -29.13 -5.55 -13.10
N GLY A 542 -29.61 -4.36 -12.71
CA GLY A 542 -29.55 -3.87 -11.34
C GLY A 542 -30.29 -4.75 -10.32
N GLU A 543 -31.28 -5.54 -10.77
CA GLU A 543 -32.04 -6.48 -9.93
C GLU A 543 -31.29 -7.78 -9.64
N ILE A 544 -30.13 -7.99 -10.27
CA ILE A 544 -29.27 -9.14 -9.99
C ILE A 544 -28.66 -9.05 -8.59
N GLY A 545 -28.57 -7.85 -7.99
CA GLY A 545 -27.97 -7.66 -6.66
C GLY A 545 -26.54 -7.12 -6.72
N MET A 546 -26.18 -6.44 -7.80
CA MET A 546 -24.81 -5.92 -8.02
C MET A 546 -24.33 -4.94 -6.95
N GLN A 547 -25.26 -4.34 -6.20
CA GLN A 547 -24.95 -3.47 -5.06
C GLN A 547 -24.36 -4.21 -3.84
N PHE A 548 -24.45 -5.54 -3.78
CA PHE A 548 -24.05 -6.32 -2.61
C PHE A 548 -22.61 -6.85 -2.68
N GLY A 549 -21.82 -6.39 -3.64
CA GLY A 549 -20.41 -6.72 -3.69
C GLY A 549 -19.59 -5.74 -4.50
N ASN A 550 -18.29 -6.01 -4.58
CA ASN A 550 -17.29 -5.16 -5.18
C ASN A 550 -16.65 -5.84 -6.39
N ILE A 551 -16.03 -5.01 -7.23
CA ILE A 551 -15.11 -5.47 -8.27
C ILE A 551 -13.71 -5.04 -7.88
N TRP A 552 -12.80 -6.01 -7.82
CA TRP A 552 -11.39 -5.78 -7.55
C TRP A 552 -10.60 -5.83 -8.85
N PHE A 553 -9.63 -4.94 -8.99
CA PHE A 553 -8.60 -5.09 -10.01
C PHE A 553 -7.21 -4.75 -9.49
N PHE A 554 -6.23 -5.46 -10.04
CA PHE A 554 -4.82 -5.31 -9.70
C PHE A 554 -4.00 -5.51 -10.97
N GLY A 555 -3.08 -4.59 -11.25
CA GLY A 555 -2.25 -4.67 -12.45
C GLY A 555 -0.85 -4.11 -12.24
N ILE A 556 0.06 -4.59 -13.07
CA ILE A 556 1.41 -4.03 -13.20
C ILE A 556 1.58 -3.61 -14.64
N MET A 557 1.90 -2.34 -14.84
CA MET A 557 2.12 -1.77 -16.17
C MET A 557 3.47 -1.07 -16.24
N GLN A 558 4.08 -1.11 -17.42
CA GLN A 558 5.36 -0.46 -17.69
C GLN A 558 5.09 0.93 -18.26
N VAL A 559 5.68 1.94 -17.65
CA VAL A 559 5.68 3.31 -18.18
C VAL A 559 6.67 3.40 -19.34
#